data_AF-A0A1Y0RJW3-F1
#
_entry.id   AF-A0A1Y0RJW3-F1
#
_cell.length_a   1.000
_cell.length_b   1.000
_cell.length_c   1.000
_cell.angle_alpha   90.00
_cell.angle_beta   90.00
_cell.angle_gamma   90.00
#
_symmetry.space_group_name_H-M   'P 1'
#
loop_
_entity.id
_entity.type
_entity.pdbx_description
1 polymer ?
#
loop_
_entity_poly.entity_id
_entity_poly.type
_entity_poly.pdbx_seq_one_letter_code
_entity_poly.pdbx_strand_id
1 'polypeptide(L)' 'MNYPIPDTPQDIVALRQKPIDEELVAAAIAGVIKIVRAQGQSLEELTAQVLADDSLLDIQQRRWLSQVVAQAWESFS' A
#
# COMPACT_ATOMS: atom_id res chain seq x y z
N MET A 1 0.52 13.08 -13.95
CA MET A 1 -0.05 11.78 -13.55
C MET A 1 -1.47 11.68 -14.10
N ASN A 2 -1.82 10.60 -14.78
CA ASN A 2 -3.16 10.32 -15.28
C ASN A 2 -4.10 9.79 -14.20
N TYR A 3 -3.55 9.32 -13.06
CA TYR A 3 -4.31 8.85 -11.92
C TYR A 3 -4.10 9.78 -10.72
N PRO A 4 -5.19 10.34 -10.15
CA PRO A 4 -5.08 11.06 -8.89
C PRO A 4 -4.75 10.08 -7.76
N ILE A 5 -3.95 10.53 -6.80
CA ILE A 5 -3.65 9.76 -5.58
C ILE A 5 -4.95 9.66 -4.76
N PRO A 6 -5.44 8.46 -4.43
CA PRO A 6 -6.62 8.26 -3.58
C PRO A 6 -6.48 8.95 -2.22
N ASP A 7 -7.55 9.59 -1.78
CA ASP A 7 -7.64 10.24 -0.46
C ASP A 7 -8.42 9.39 0.55
N THR A 8 -9.23 8.46 0.06
CA THR A 8 -10.10 7.61 0.89
C THR A 8 -9.99 6.13 0.52
N PRO A 9 -10.32 5.21 1.44
CA PRO A 9 -10.38 3.78 1.13
C PRO A 9 -11.36 3.45 0.01
N GLN A 10 -12.45 4.24 -0.13
CA GLN A 10 -13.41 4.06 -1.22
C GLN A 10 -12.77 4.37 -2.58
N ASP A 11 -11.90 5.39 -2.66
CA ASP A 11 -11.17 5.73 -3.89
C ASP A 11 -10.25 4.58 -4.32
N ILE A 12 -9.60 3.90 -3.37
CA ILE A 12 -8.76 2.72 -3.65
C ILE A 12 -9.60 1.58 -4.22
N VAL A 13 -10.77 1.31 -3.62
CA VAL A 13 -11.69 0.26 -4.10
C VAL A 13 -12.17 0.57 -5.52
N ALA A 14 -12.41 1.84 -5.85
CA ALA A 14 -12.80 2.27 -7.19
C ALA A 14 -11.72 1.99 -8.25
N LEU A 15 -10.42 1.96 -7.88
CA LEU A 15 -9.34 1.61 -8.80
C LEU A 15 -9.42 0.16 -9.29
N ARG A 16 -10.03 -0.76 -8.52
CA ARG A 16 -10.19 -2.17 -8.91
C ARG A 16 -11.06 -2.37 -10.16
N GLN A 17 -11.89 -1.39 -10.50
CA GLN A 17 -12.74 -1.45 -11.69
C GLN A 17 -12.02 -0.98 -12.96
N LYS A 18 -10.79 -0.49 -12.84
CA LYS A 18 -9.99 0.01 -13.97
C LYS A 18 -9.04 -1.07 -14.50
N PRO A 19 -8.71 -1.05 -15.80
CA PRO A 19 -7.64 -1.88 -16.33
C PRO A 19 -6.33 -1.56 -15.60
N ILE A 20 -5.61 -2.61 -15.20
CA ILE A 20 -4.40 -2.49 -14.39
C ILE A 20 -3.24 -1.99 -15.26
N ASP A 21 -2.64 -0.88 -14.87
CA ASP A 21 -1.39 -0.37 -15.42
C ASP A 21 -0.45 0.09 -14.28
N GLU A 22 0.82 0.34 -14.62
CA GLU A 22 1.85 0.70 -13.63
C GLU A 22 1.54 2.00 -12.87
N GLU A 23 0.92 2.96 -13.54
CA GLU A 23 0.57 4.26 -12.95
C GLU A 23 -0.62 4.13 -11.99
N LEU A 24 -1.58 3.25 -12.29
CA LEU A 24 -2.68 2.86 -11.41
C LEU A 24 -2.17 2.18 -10.14
N VAL A 25 -1.20 1.28 -10.28
CA VAL A 25 -0.58 0.58 -9.14
C VAL A 25 0.15 1.58 -8.24
N ALA A 26 0.93 2.49 -8.83
CA ALA A 26 1.62 3.55 -8.09
C ALA A 26 0.63 4.46 -7.35
N ALA A 27 -0.46 4.87 -8.00
CA ALA A 27 -1.50 5.70 -7.38
C ALA A 27 -2.19 4.97 -6.21
N ALA A 28 -2.52 3.68 -6.36
CA ALA A 28 -3.13 2.89 -5.29
C ALA A 28 -2.22 2.79 -4.06
N ILE A 29 -0.93 2.53 -4.25
CA ILE A 29 0.06 2.44 -3.16
C ILE A 29 0.21 3.79 -2.45
N ALA A 30 0.34 4.88 -3.22
CA ALA A 30 0.41 6.24 -2.68
C ALA A 30 -0.83 6.58 -1.84
N GLY A 31 -2.01 6.16 -2.28
CA GLY A 31 -3.27 6.36 -1.57
C GLY A 31 -3.32 5.61 -0.24
N VAL A 32 -2.93 4.33 -0.22
CA VAL A 32 -2.87 3.53 1.02
C VAL A 32 -1.95 4.21 2.03
N ILE A 33 -0.74 4.61 1.63
CA ILE A 33 0.24 5.26 2.50
C ILE A 33 -0.30 6.58 3.05
N LYS A 34 -0.90 7.41 2.20
CA LYS A 34 -1.51 8.69 2.60
C LYS A 34 -2.61 8.49 3.65
N ILE A 35 -3.49 7.52 3.43
CA ILE A 35 -4.63 7.24 4.31
C ILE A 35 -4.19 6.72 5.67
N VAL A 36 -3.27 5.74 5.72
CA VAL A 36 -2.82 5.18 7.00
C VAL A 36 -1.97 6.17 7.78
N ARG A 37 -1.17 7.00 7.09
CA ARG A 37 -0.43 8.10 7.73
C ARG A 37 -1.37 9.16 8.33
N ALA A 38 -2.44 9.51 7.63
CA ALA A 38 -3.45 10.45 8.14
C ALA A 38 -4.19 9.92 9.37
N GLN A 39 -4.25 8.59 9.53
CA GLN A 39 -4.80 7.93 10.72
C GLN A 39 -3.80 7.84 11.89
N GLY A 40 -2.59 8.40 11.73
CA GLY A 40 -1.52 8.35 12.74
C GLY A 40 -0.77 7.02 12.79
N GLN A 41 -1.03 6.13 11.82
CA GLN A 41 -0.43 4.81 11.78
C GLN A 41 1.02 4.89 11.32
N SER A 42 1.92 4.19 12.01
CA SER A 42 3.32 4.10 11.65
C SER A 42 3.59 3.06 10.55
N LEU A 43 4.76 3.14 9.93
CA LEU A 43 5.22 2.13 8.97
C LEU A 43 5.25 0.73 9.61
N GLU A 44 5.66 0.62 10.86
CA GLU A 44 5.70 -0.61 11.62
C GLU A 44 4.30 -1.20 11.81
N GLU A 45 3.30 -0.36 12.12
CA GLU A 45 1.90 -0.77 12.27
C GLU A 45 1.29 -1.20 10.94
N LEU A 46 1.59 -0.50 9.84
CA LEU A 46 1.20 -0.90 8.48
C LEU A 46 1.83 -2.24 8.10
N THR A 47 3.12 -2.39 8.35
CA THR A 47 3.86 -3.62 8.06
C THR A 47 3.29 -4.78 8.89
N ALA A 48 2.97 -4.57 10.16
CA ALA A 48 2.34 -5.56 11.01
C ALA A 48 0.97 -6.00 10.46
N GLN A 49 0.14 -5.07 9.99
CA GLN A 49 -1.16 -5.40 9.37
C GLN A 49 -1.01 -6.19 8.07
N VAL A 50 -0.07 -5.80 7.21
CA VAL A 50 0.21 -6.50 5.94
C VAL A 50 0.75 -7.91 6.18
N LEU A 51 1.52 -8.11 7.25
CA LEU A 51 2.09 -9.41 7.64
C LEU A 51 1.15 -10.26 8.51
N ALA A 52 0.05 -9.67 9.03
CA ALA A 52 -0.94 -10.36 9.86
C ALA A 52 -1.85 -11.30 9.06
N ASP A 53 -1.86 -11.23 7.72
CA ASP A 53 -2.37 -12.29 6.85
C ASP A 53 -1.38 -13.50 6.87
N ASP A 54 -1.27 -14.07 8.07
CA ASP A 54 -0.24 -15.01 8.55
C ASP A 54 -0.33 -16.39 7.87
N SER A 55 -1.47 -16.72 7.25
CA SER A 55 -1.76 -18.07 6.73
C SER A 55 -1.25 -18.34 5.31
N LEU A 56 -0.85 -17.30 4.56
CA LEU A 56 -0.48 -17.42 3.15
C LEU A 56 1.01 -17.20 2.86
N LEU A 57 1.76 -16.60 3.79
CA LEU A 57 3.13 -16.13 3.53
C LEU A 57 4.17 -16.87 4.37
N ASP A 58 5.14 -17.48 3.69
CA ASP A 58 6.35 -18.02 4.32
C ASP A 58 7.32 -16.90 4.79
N ILE A 59 8.34 -17.27 5.56
CA ILE A 59 9.31 -16.33 6.14
C ILE A 59 10.07 -15.50 5.09
N GLN A 60 10.33 -16.06 3.92
CA GLN A 60 11.04 -15.36 2.84
C GLN A 60 10.12 -14.35 2.18
N GLN A 61 8.87 -14.73 1.94
CA GLN A 61 7.84 -13.86 1.39
C GLN A 61 7.53 -12.69 2.33
N ARG A 62 7.50 -12.92 3.65
CA ARG A 62 7.34 -11.85 4.65
C ARG A 62 8.47 -10.84 4.61
N ARG A 63 9.72 -11.30 4.57
CA ARG A 63 10.89 -10.41 4.50
C ARG A 63 10.88 -9.56 3.24
N TRP A 64 10.57 -10.18 2.10
CA TRP A 64 10.44 -9.47 0.84
C TRP A 64 9.30 -8.44 0.89
N LEU A 65 8.13 -8.82 1.42
CA LEU A 65 6.97 -7.94 1.53
C LEU A 65 7.24 -6.74 2.45
N SER A 66 7.91 -6.95 3.59
CA SER A 66 8.36 -5.87 4.47
C SER A 66 9.28 -4.88 3.76
N GLN A 67 10.22 -5.38 2.94
CA GLN A 67 11.13 -4.51 2.19
C GLN A 67 10.37 -3.68 1.14
N VAL A 68 9.42 -4.28 0.44
CA VAL A 68 8.59 -3.57 -0.56
C VAL A 68 7.74 -2.49 0.11
N VAL A 69 7.11 -2.80 1.24
CA VAL A 69 6.29 -1.83 2.00
C VAL A 69 7.15 -0.67 2.52
N ALA A 70 8.33 -0.95 3.08
CA ALA A 70 9.26 0.08 3.54
C ALA A 70 9.77 0.95 2.39
N GLN A 71 10.12 0.35 1.25
CA GLN A 71 10.60 1.08 0.09
C GLN A 71 9.53 1.99 -0.51
N ALA A 72 8.28 1.51 -0.57
CA ALA A 72 7.15 2.33 -1.01
C ALA A 72 6.93 3.50 -0.03
N TRP A 73 6.96 3.25 1.28
CA TRP A 73 6.80 4.28 2.30
C TRP A 73 7.79 5.43 2.16
N GLU A 74 9.08 5.13 1.98
CA GLU A 74 10.12 6.14 1.74
C GLU A 74 9.94 6.87 0.40
N SER A 75 9.46 6.19 -0.64
CA SER A 75 9.28 6.77 -1.97
C SER A 75 8.10 7.75 -2.05
N PHE A 76 7.16 7.65 -1.11
CA PHE A 76 6.00 8.54 -1.00
C PHE A 76 6.08 9.49 0.21
N SER A 77 7.26 9.57 0.86
CA SER A 77 7.58 10.60 1.87
C SER A 77 8.03 11.91 1.23
#